data_AF-A0A800A6F7-F1
#
_entry.id   AF-A0A800A6F7-F1
#
_cell.length_a   1.000
_cell.length_b   1.000
_cell.length_c   1.000
_cell.angle_alpha   90.00
_cell.angle_beta   90.00
_cell.angle_gamma   90.00
#
_symmetry.space_group_name_H-M   'P 1'
#
loop_
_entity.id
_entity.type
_entity.pdbx_description
1 polymer ?
#
loop_
_entity_poly.entity_id
_entity_poly.type
_entity_poly.pdbx_seq_one_letter_code
_entity_poly.pdbx_strand_id
1 'polypeptide(L)' 'LSRPIYARTAAYGHFGRAPDEDGGFSWERTDLVDDLKSAFGAS' A
#
# COMPACT_ATOMS: atom_id res chain seq x y z
N LEU A 1 6.33 5.92 7.24
CA LEU A 1 7.05 4.63 7.39
C LEU A 1 7.93 4.57 8.65
N SER A 2 7.79 5.49 9.61
CA SER A 2 8.52 5.50 10.90
C SER A 2 7.86 4.64 12.00
N ARG A 3 7.04 3.66 11.62
CA ARG A 3 6.29 2.79 12.53
C ARG A 3 6.90 1.38 12.53
N PRO A 4 6.81 0.62 13.63
CA PRO A 4 7.38 -0.72 13.72
C PRO A 4 6.50 -1.78 13.03
N ILE A 5 6.33 -1.67 11.71
CA ILE A 5 5.42 -2.52 10.92
C ILE A 5 6.11 -3.67 10.20
N TYR A 6 7.45 -3.77 10.26
CA TYR A 6 8.24 -4.64 9.37
C TYR A 6 8.30 -6.11 9.77
N ALA A 7 8.02 -6.46 11.04
CA ALA A 7 8.12 -7.86 11.50
C ALA A 7 7.27 -8.83 10.66
N ARG A 8 6.08 -8.38 10.24
CA ARG A 8 5.14 -9.19 9.44
C ARG A 8 5.56 -9.40 7.98
N THR A 9 6.55 -8.66 7.48
CA THR A 9 7.05 -8.81 6.11
C THR A 9 8.23 -9.79 6.03
N ALA A 10 8.75 -10.26 7.16
CA ALA A 10 9.90 -11.18 7.23
C ALA A 10 9.57 -12.61 6.77
N ALA A 11 8.29 -12.95 6.63
CA ALA A 11 7.81 -14.23 6.14
C ALA A 11 6.64 -14.03 5.17
N TYR A 12 6.51 -14.96 4.22
CA TYR A 12 5.42 -14.97 3.21
C TYR A 12 5.38 -13.75 2.27
N GLY A 13 6.49 -13.03 2.15
CA GLY A 13 6.68 -11.95 1.19
C GLY A 13 6.21 -10.57 1.67
N HIS A 14 6.68 -9.54 0.97
CA HIS A 14 6.40 -8.13 1.25
C HIS A 14 5.17 -7.59 0.52
N PHE A 15 4.71 -8.29 -0.52
CA PHE A 15 3.70 -7.82 -1.47
C PHE A 15 2.49 -8.74 -1.56
N GLY A 16 1.38 -8.23 -2.12
CA GLY A 16 0.15 -9.00 -2.37
C GLY A 16 -0.67 -9.29 -1.11
N ARG A 17 -0.47 -8.48 -0.07
CA ARG A 17 -1.17 -8.58 1.22
C ARG A 17 -2.00 -7.33 1.47
N ALA A 18 -3.19 -7.48 2.04
CA ALA A 18 -4.06 -6.35 2.30
C ALA A 18 -3.41 -5.33 3.26
N PRO A 19 -3.60 -4.01 3.04
CA PRO A 19 -3.16 -2.97 3.95
C PRO A 19 -3.89 -3.07 5.29
N ASP A 20 -3.15 -2.78 6.36
CA ASP A 20 -3.62 -2.84 7.74
C ASP A 20 -3.85 -1.43 8.31
N GLU A 21 -4.77 -1.29 9.26
CA GLU A 21 -5.15 0.01 9.86
C GLU A 21 -3.98 0.65 10.63
N ASP A 22 -3.05 -0.17 11.13
CA ASP A 22 -1.85 0.30 11.84
C ASP A 22 -0.72 0.75 10.91
N GLY A 23 -0.95 0.76 9.59
CA GLY A 23 -0.01 1.15 8.56
C GLY A 23 0.81 -0.01 8.01
N GLY A 24 0.58 -1.25 8.45
CA GLY A 24 1.13 -2.44 7.80
C GLY A 24 0.74 -2.49 6.32
N PHE A 25 1.69 -2.85 5.45
CA PHE A 25 1.47 -2.95 3.99
C PHE A 25 0.86 -1.68 3.38
N SER A 26 1.14 -0.49 3.93
CA SER A 26 0.54 0.76 3.43
C SER A 26 0.84 1.05 1.95
N TRP A 27 1.87 0.41 1.38
CA TRP A 27 2.25 0.47 -0.03
C TRP A 27 1.37 -0.37 -0.97
N GLU A 28 0.53 -1.26 -0.43
CA GLU A 28 -0.45 -2.04 -1.20
C GLU A 28 -1.77 -1.27 -1.40
N ARG A 29 -1.90 -0.06 -0.85
CA ARG A 29 -3.05 0.80 -1.08
C ARG A 29 -3.04 1.36 -2.51
N THR A 30 -4.21 1.33 -3.13
CA THR A 30 -4.49 1.87 -4.47
C THR A 30 -5.37 3.12 -4.41
N ASP A 31 -5.30 3.85 -3.30
CA ASP A 31 -6.09 5.06 -3.04
C ASP A 31 -5.77 6.22 -3.98
N LEU A 32 -4.61 6.19 -4.65
CA LEU A 32 -4.23 7.18 -5.67
C LEU A 32 -4.73 6.88 -7.09
N VAL A 33 -5.46 5.78 -7.33
CA VAL A 33 -5.86 5.35 -8.69
C VAL A 33 -6.66 6.42 -9.42
N ASP A 34 -7.66 7.01 -8.76
CA ASP A 34 -8.54 7.97 -9.41
C ASP A 34 -7.85 9.31 -9.65
N ASP A 35 -7.01 9.75 -8.71
CA ASP A 35 -6.16 10.94 -8.86
C ASP A 35 -5.20 10.80 -10.05
N LEU A 36 -4.56 9.62 -10.18
CA LEU A 36 -3.67 9.33 -11.30
C LEU A 36 -4.43 9.28 -12.64
N LYS A 37 -5.59 8.62 -12.69
CA LYS A 37 -6.44 8.61 -13.89
C LYS A 37 -6.82 10.03 -14.33
N SER A 38 -7.21 10.87 -13.38
CA SER A 38 -7.56 12.27 -13.62
C SER A 38 -6.38 13.07 -14.15
N ALA A 39 -5.20 12.93 -13.54
CA ALA A 39 -4.00 13.65 -13.92
C ALA A 39 -3.53 13.36 -15.36
N PHE A 40 -3.79 12.15 -15.87
CA PHE A 40 -3.37 11.72 -17.21
C PHE A 40 -4.52 11.66 -18.23
N GLY A 41 -5.73 12.10 -17.88
CA GLY A 41 -6.88 12.08 -18.79
C GLY A 41 -7.37 10.68 -19.18
N ALA A 42 -7.06 9.67 -18.35
CA ALA A 42 -7.52 8.30 -18.53
C ALA A 42 -8.87 8.12 -17.83
N SER A 43 -9.94 8.59 -18.48
CA SER A 43 -11.33 8.43 -18.04
C SER A 43 -12.00 7.22 -18.70
#